data_AF-A0A0M4GNR3-F1
#
_entry.id   AF-A0A0M4GNR3-F1
#
_cell.length_a   1.000
_cell.length_b   1.000
_cell.length_c   1.000
_cell.angle_alpha   90.00
_cell.angle_beta   90.00
_cell.angle_gamma   90.00
#
_symmetry.space_group_name_H-M   'P 1'
#
loop_
_entity.id
_entity.type
_entity.pdbx_description
1 polymer ?
#
loop_
_entity_poly.entity_id
_entity_poly.type
_entity_poly.pdbx_seq_one_letter_code
_entity_poly.pdbx_strand_id
1 'polypeptide(L)'
;MKETPTHYFCHLVGGIQTKNKLQEQFSCFLRGMDGELYQAKELDKIKEYIIEKANELNEEYPRCKPLNISFAQYVEKDKHHLCGFEFDSFILRPAYLIKL
;
A
#
# COMPACT_ATOMS: atom_id res chain seq x y z
N MET A 1 -10.64 0.89 -26.15
CA MET A 1 -9.50 0.15 -25.56
C MET A 1 -9.46 0.49 -24.08
N LYS A 2 -9.22 -0.47 -23.18
CA LYS A 2 -8.91 -0.09 -21.79
C LYS A 2 -7.55 0.61 -21.83
N GLU A 3 -7.52 1.87 -21.42
CA GLU A 3 -6.26 2.60 -21.34
C GLU A 3 -5.34 1.86 -20.36
N THR A 4 -4.07 1.69 -20.73
CA THR A 4 -3.06 1.15 -19.81
C THR A 4 -2.73 2.23 -18.79
N PRO A 5 -2.72 1.93 -17.47
CA PRO A 5 -2.36 2.90 -16.46
C PRO A 5 -0.98 3.49 -16.74
N THR A 6 -0.88 4.81 -16.71
CA THR A 6 0.42 5.50 -16.80
C THR A 6 1.09 5.61 -15.43
N HIS A 7 0.26 5.65 -14.39
CA HIS A 7 0.65 5.85 -13.01
C HIS A 7 -0.23 5.01 -12.07
N TYR A 8 0.21 4.91 -10.82
CA TYR A 8 -0.59 4.42 -9.71
C TYR A 8 -0.63 5.46 -8.61
N PHE A 9 -1.84 5.80 -8.20
CA PHE A 9 -2.13 6.68 -7.09
C PHE A 9 -2.22 5.86 -5.80
N CYS A 10 -1.44 6.23 -4.79
CA CYS A 10 -1.52 5.65 -3.46
C CYS A 10 -2.74 6.19 -2.74
N HIS A 11 -3.73 5.33 -2.51
CA HIS A 11 -4.98 5.68 -1.86
C HIS A 11 -5.13 4.92 -0.55
N LEU A 12 -5.06 5.65 0.55
CA LEU A 12 -5.39 5.17 1.87
C LEU A 12 -6.85 5.50 2.19
N VAL A 13 -7.58 4.53 2.72
CA VAL A 13 -8.95 4.70 3.21
C VAL A 13 -9.06 4.09 4.59
N GLY A 14 -9.76 4.77 5.48
CA GLY A 14 -9.98 4.32 6.84
C GLY A 14 -8.95 4.88 7.81
N GLY A 15 -8.56 4.06 8.79
CA GLY A 15 -7.79 4.48 9.96
C GLY A 15 -8.55 4.18 11.24
N ILE A 16 -8.68 2.89 11.58
CA ILE A 16 -9.15 2.48 12.91
C ILE A 16 -7.97 2.41 13.88
N GLN A 17 -8.27 2.46 15.18
CA GLN A 17 -7.25 2.42 16.21
C GLN A 17 -6.42 1.12 16.13
N THR A 18 -5.10 1.27 15.99
CA THR A 18 -4.11 0.17 16.00
C THR A 18 -3.94 -0.39 17.42
N LYS A 19 -3.51 -1.66 17.53
CA LYS A 19 -3.41 -2.36 18.83
C LYS A 19 -2.02 -2.33 19.45
N ASN A 20 -0.99 -2.06 18.65
CA ASN A 20 0.40 -2.04 19.11
C ASN A 20 1.26 -1.06 18.30
N LYS A 21 2.47 -0.80 18.80
CA LYS A 21 3.41 0.17 18.21
C LYS A 21 3.86 -0.22 16.80
N LEU A 22 4.05 -1.49 16.50
CA LEU A 22 4.40 -1.96 15.16
C LEU A 22 3.32 -1.54 14.15
N GLN A 23 2.06 -1.84 14.44
CA GLN A 23 0.91 -1.49 13.60
C GLN A 23 0.75 0.03 13.46
N GLU A 24 0.99 0.78 14.54
CA GLU A 24 0.95 2.25 14.52
C GLU A 24 2.04 2.83 13.59
N GLN A 25 3.27 2.33 13.68
CA GLN A 25 4.36 2.78 12.81
C GLN A 25 4.08 2.44 11.34
N PHE A 26 3.56 1.24 11.07
CA PHE A 26 3.20 0.86 9.70
C PHE A 26 2.04 1.70 9.15
N SER A 27 1.02 2.00 9.97
CA SER A 27 -0.07 2.92 9.60
C SER A 27 0.46 4.33 9.27
N CYS A 28 1.35 4.87 10.10
CA CYS A 28 2.00 6.15 9.85
C CYS A 28 2.80 6.17 8.55
N PHE A 29 3.52 5.07 8.25
CA PHE A 29 4.23 4.92 6.98
C PHE A 29 3.28 4.95 5.78
N LEU A 30 2.19 4.17 5.81
CA LEU A 30 1.20 4.15 4.72
C LEU A 30 0.53 5.52 4.52
N ARG A 31 0.25 6.26 5.60
CA ARG A 31 -0.26 7.65 5.53
C ARG A 31 0.74 8.59 4.87
N GLY A 32 2.03 8.40 5.10
CA GLY A 32 3.08 9.18 4.44
C GLY A 32 3.12 8.96 2.92
N MET A 33 2.58 7.84 2.43
CA MET A 33 2.45 7.56 1.00
C MET A 33 1.09 7.97 0.42
N ASP A 34 0.10 8.30 1.26
CA ASP A 34 -1.23 8.64 0.76
C ASP A 34 -1.19 9.92 -0.08
N GLY A 35 -1.82 9.89 -1.24
CA GLY A 35 -1.78 11.01 -2.18
C GLY A 35 -0.63 10.96 -3.20
N GLU A 36 0.39 10.14 -2.98
CA GLU A 36 1.53 10.05 -3.88
C GLU A 36 1.17 9.35 -5.20
N LEU A 37 1.90 9.74 -6.26
CA LEU A 37 1.70 9.23 -7.62
C LEU A 37 3.01 8.68 -8.16
N TYR A 38 2.99 7.41 -8.55
CA TYR A 38 4.17 6.73 -9.09
C TYR A 38 3.95 6.25 -10.51
N GLN A 39 5.01 6.13 -11.30
CA GLN A 39 4.90 5.63 -12.67
C GLN A 39 4.50 4.15 -12.67
N ALA A 40 3.68 3.73 -13.63
CA ALA A 40 3.22 2.34 -13.73
C ALA A 40 4.36 1.33 -13.85
N LYS A 41 5.50 1.72 -14.43
CA LYS A 41 6.71 0.90 -14.51
C LYS A 41 7.37 0.60 -13.15
N GLU A 42 7.02 1.35 -12.11
CA GLU A 42 7.58 1.23 -10.76
C GLU A 42 6.65 0.47 -9.81
N LEU A 43 5.50 0.00 -10.32
CA LEU A 43 4.48 -0.67 -9.52
C LEU A 43 5.04 -1.78 -8.62
N ASP A 44 5.87 -2.67 -9.18
CA ASP A 44 6.41 -3.79 -8.40
C ASP A 44 7.44 -3.33 -7.36
N LYS A 45 8.23 -2.28 -7.67
CA LYS A 45 9.14 -1.67 -6.70
C LYS A 45 8.41 -1.04 -5.52
N ILE A 46 7.25 -0.42 -5.76
CA ILE A 46 6.44 0.17 -4.68
C ILE A 46 5.87 -0.92 -3.77
N LYS A 47 5.39 -2.03 -4.36
CA LYS A 47 4.91 -3.18 -3.58
C LYS A 47 6.03 -3.78 -2.74
N GLU A 48 7.20 -4.00 -3.35
CA GLU A 48 8.39 -4.48 -2.65
C GLU A 48 8.79 -3.54 -1.52
N TYR A 49 8.85 -2.24 -1.77
CA TYR A 49 9.17 -1.24 -0.75
C TYR A 49 8.23 -1.28 0.46
N ILE A 50 6.93 -1.43 0.22
CA ILE A 50 5.93 -1.55 1.31
C ILE A 50 6.12 -2.86 2.09
N ILE A 51 6.42 -3.97 1.40
CA ILE A 51 6.68 -5.28 2.02
C ILE A 51 7.97 -5.24 2.85
N GLU A 52 9.05 -4.69 2.30
CA GLU A 52 10.32 -4.50 2.98
C GLU A 52 10.13 -3.67 4.24
N LYS A 53 9.33 -2.59 4.18
CA LYS A 53 9.06 -1.78 5.36
C LYS A 53 8.32 -2.55 6.46
N ALA A 54 7.36 -3.40 6.10
CA ALA A 54 6.70 -4.27 7.07
C ALA A 54 7.68 -5.28 7.70
N ASN A 55 8.60 -5.83 6.93
CA ASN A 55 9.64 -6.74 7.42
C ASN A 55 10.62 -6.04 8.37
N GLU A 56 11.09 -4.85 8.02
CA GLU A 56 11.94 -4.02 8.88
C GLU A 56 11.26 -3.76 10.25
N LEU A 57 9.96 -3.39 10.23
CA LEU A 57 9.20 -3.17 11.46
C LEU A 57 8.96 -4.47 12.25
N ASN A 58 8.82 -5.61 11.59
CA ASN A 58 8.74 -6.91 12.27
C ASN A 58 10.02 -7.22 13.05
N GLU A 59 11.18 -6.89 12.49
CA GLU A 59 12.48 -7.04 13.15
C GLU A 59 12.68 -6.05 14.31
N GLU A 60 12.23 -4.79 14.13
CA GLU A 60 12.32 -3.76 15.17
C GLU A 60 11.40 -4.04 16.38
N TYR A 61 10.23 -4.64 16.13
CA TYR A 61 9.20 -4.91 17.14
C TYR A 61 8.90 -6.40 17.32
N PRO A 62 9.88 -7.25 17.70
CA PRO A 62 9.75 -8.72 17.69
C PRO A 62 8.74 -9.28 18.71
N ARG A 63 8.31 -8.46 19.68
CA ARG A 63 7.28 -8.82 20.67
C ARG A 63 5.86 -8.59 20.17
N CYS A 64 5.67 -7.83 19.09
CA CYS A 64 4.36 -7.62 18.47
C CYS A 64 4.02 -8.80 17.56
N LYS A 65 2.72 -9.03 17.31
CA LYS A 65 2.31 -9.96 16.25
C LYS A 65 2.84 -9.42 14.91
N PRO A 66 3.60 -10.20 14.13
CA PRO A 66 4.21 -9.71 12.90
C PRO A 66 3.15 -9.38 11.85
N LEU A 67 3.45 -8.37 11.04
CA LEU A 67 2.75 -8.07 9.80
C LEU A 67 3.09 -9.14 8.78
N ASN A 68 2.06 -9.76 8.21
CA ASN A 68 2.19 -10.66 7.07
C ASN A 68 1.34 -10.09 5.95
N ILE A 69 1.96 -9.27 5.10
CA ILE A 69 1.27 -8.48 4.09
C ILE A 69 1.60 -8.96 2.67
N SER A 70 0.67 -8.70 1.76
CA SER A 70 0.82 -9.01 0.34
C SER A 70 -0.07 -8.10 -0.49
N PHE A 71 0.06 -8.13 -1.81
CA PHE A 71 -0.84 -7.43 -2.72
C PHE A 71 -1.69 -8.40 -3.53
N ALA A 72 -2.98 -8.11 -3.64
CA ALA A 72 -3.90 -8.86 -4.48
C ALA A 72 -4.67 -7.93 -5.44
N GLN A 73 -5.04 -8.46 -6.61
CA GLN A 73 -6.03 -7.86 -7.50
C GLN A 73 -7.35 -8.60 -7.33
N TYR A 74 -8.45 -7.86 -7.17
CA TYR A 74 -9.80 -8.44 -7.09
C TYR A 74 -10.54 -8.28 -8.42
N VAL A 75 -11.87 -8.13 -8.38
CA VAL A 75 -12.75 -8.03 -9.56
C VAL A 75 -12.40 -6.84 -10.46
N GLU A 76 -11.92 -5.75 -9.87
CA GLU A 76 -11.42 -4.59 -10.61
C GLU A 76 -9.99 -4.82 -11.07
N LYS A 77 -9.85 -5.11 -12.38
CA LYS A 77 -8.54 -5.19 -13.04
C LYS A 77 -7.77 -3.90 -12.79
N ASP A 78 -6.48 -4.04 -12.47
CA ASP A 78 -5.52 -2.96 -12.25
C ASP A 78 -5.61 -2.22 -10.91
N LYS A 79 -6.49 -2.59 -9.97
CA LYS A 79 -6.38 -2.13 -8.57
C LYS A 79 -5.58 -3.15 -7.74
N HIS A 80 -4.56 -2.69 -7.03
CA HIS A 80 -3.76 -3.55 -6.14
C HIS A 80 -4.06 -3.20 -4.70
N HIS A 81 -4.68 -4.14 -3.99
CA HIS A 81 -5.08 -3.99 -2.60
C HIS A 81 -3.99 -4.56 -1.70
N LEU A 82 -3.62 -3.81 -0.67
CA LEU A 82 -2.79 -4.33 0.41
C LEU A 82 -3.64 -5.27 1.28
N CYS A 83 -3.20 -6.51 1.39
CA CYS A 83 -3.82 -7.55 2.19
C CYS A 83 -2.99 -7.81 3.45
N GLY A 84 -3.63 -8.33 4.50
CA GLY A 84 -2.94 -8.71 5.75
C GLY A 84 -2.73 -7.58 6.75
N PHE A 85 -3.31 -6.40 6.50
CA PHE A 85 -3.34 -5.28 7.43
C PHE A 85 -4.77 -4.72 7.55
N GLU A 86 -5.40 -4.92 8.71
CA GLU A 86 -6.84 -4.66 8.91
C GLU A 86 -7.15 -3.23 9.41
N PHE A 87 -6.12 -2.46 9.78
CA PHE A 87 -6.30 -1.15 10.42
C PHE A 87 -6.46 -0.01 9.42
N ASP A 88 -5.91 -0.19 8.23
CA ASP A 88 -6.01 0.74 7.11
C ASP A 88 -6.24 -0.03 5.81
N SER A 89 -7.09 0.49 4.94
CA SER A 89 -7.26 -0.02 3.58
C SER A 89 -6.37 0.78 2.62
N PHE A 90 -5.25 0.18 2.19
CA PHE A 90 -4.34 0.80 1.23
C PHE A 90 -4.52 0.18 -0.16
N ILE A 91 -4.67 1.03 -1.18
CA ILE A 91 -4.94 0.63 -2.56
C ILE A 91 -4.04 1.43 -3.50
N LEU A 92 -3.29 0.75 -4.36
CA LEU A 92 -2.66 1.37 -5.52
C LEU A 92 -3.72 1.42 -6.63
N ARG A 93 -4.27 2.61 -6.88
CA ARG A 93 -5.33 2.84 -7.88
C ARG A 93 -4.72 3.23 -9.22
N PRO A 94 -5.18 2.68 -10.34
CA PRO A 94 -4.68 3.07 -11.65
C PRO A 94 -5.00 4.55 -11.94
N ALA A 95 -4.03 5.26 -12.50
CA ALA A 95 -4.12 6.67 -12.86
C ALA A 95 -3.56 6.93 -14.27
N TYR A 96 -4.15 7.92 -14.95
CA TYR A 96 -3.94 8.20 -16.37
C TYR A 96 -3.55 9.66 -16.56
N LEU A 97 -2.47 9.89 -17.31
CA LEU A 97 -2.07 11.23 -17.70
C LEU A 97 -3.02 11.76 -18.79
N ILE A 98 -3.80 12.78 -18.45
CA ILE A 98 -4.67 13.47 -19.40
C ILE A 98 -3.85 14.56 -20.10
N LYS A 99 -3.90 14.60 -21.44
CA LYS A 99 -3.42 15.76 -22.21
C LYS A 99 -4.59 16.73 -22.39
N LEU A 100 -4.45 17.95 -21.89
CA LEU A 100 -5.42 19.04 -22.04
C LEU A 100 -5.16 19.80 -23.35
#